data_AF-A0A831VSG2-F1
#
_entry.id   AF-A0A831VSG2-F1
#
_cell.length_a   1.000
_cell.length_b   1.000
_cell.length_c   1.000
_cell.angle_alpha   90.00
_cell.angle_beta   90.00
_cell.angle_gamma   90.00
#
_symmetry.space_group_name_H-M   'P 1'
#
loop_
_entity.id
_entity.type
_entity.pdbx_description
1 polymer ?
#
loop_
_entity_poly.entity_id
_entity_poly.type
_entity_poly.pdbx_seq_one_letter_code
_entity_poly.pdbx_strand_id
1 'polypeptide(L)'
;ANLSENFHSLSFTRFLLLILILVFLVLILTGSLGPSTWDWKRITFISLSLCTLCIITVCSEHYLESHIWDHIIKKHLFRVFLWSFGALLFVHWGLAFWNLDTFIHEHMLWVLLIGALMGIIPESGPHLIFVMMYAQGLVPFSVLLTTSFVQDGHGMLPLLSYSFKDSVLIKVFNLIFGLIVGGALFALGL
;
A
#
# COMPACT_ATOMS: atom_id res chain seq x y z
N ALA A 1 -2.56 15.63 28.90
CA ALA A 1 -3.51 14.88 28.06
C ALA A 1 -4.85 14.82 28.78
N ASN A 2 -5.89 15.47 28.26
CA ASN A 2 -7.22 15.52 28.89
C ASN A 2 -8.01 14.22 28.66
N LEU A 3 -7.48 13.10 29.16
CA LEU A 3 -8.16 11.80 29.11
C LEU A 3 -9.52 11.84 29.81
N SER A 4 -9.63 12.61 30.90
CA SER A 4 -10.88 12.74 31.67
C SER A 4 -11.97 13.49 30.92
N GLU A 5 -11.64 14.51 30.12
CA GLU A 5 -12.65 15.23 29.31
C GLU A 5 -13.10 14.39 28.11
N ASN A 6 -12.18 13.63 27.53
CA ASN A 6 -12.45 12.76 26.38
C ASN A 6 -13.48 11.67 26.69
N PHE A 7 -13.50 11.13 27.91
CA PHE A 7 -14.46 10.09 28.32
C PHE A 7 -15.76 10.64 28.88
N HIS A 8 -15.84 11.93 29.20
CA HIS A 8 -17.03 12.51 29.84
C HIS A 8 -18.19 12.76 28.86
N SER A 9 -17.90 12.88 27.57
CA SER A 9 -18.87 12.93 26.47
C SER A 9 -18.33 12.21 25.26
N LEU A 10 -18.48 10.88 25.22
CA LEU A 10 -18.04 10.07 24.09
C LEU A 10 -18.84 10.45 22.83
N SER A 11 -18.16 10.94 21.81
CA SER A 11 -18.79 11.12 20.50
C SER A 11 -19.16 9.75 19.90
N PHE A 12 -20.19 9.71 19.05
CA PHE A 12 -20.55 8.51 18.31
C PHE A 12 -19.38 7.97 17.49
N THR A 13 -18.60 8.86 16.87
CA THR A 13 -17.42 8.51 16.07
C THR A 13 -16.36 7.82 16.91
N ARG A 14 -16.01 8.37 18.08
CA ARG A 14 -15.03 7.75 18.98
C ARG A 14 -15.52 6.41 19.50
N PHE A 15 -16.78 6.31 19.90
CA PHE A 15 -17.37 5.04 20.34
C PHE A 15 -17.31 3.97 19.25
N LEU A 16 -17.70 4.32 18.02
CA LEU A 16 -17.66 3.41 16.87
C LEU A 16 -16.24 2.92 16.58
N LEU A 17 -15.26 3.84 16.53
CA LEU A 17 -13.86 3.51 16.27
C LEU A 17 -13.26 2.63 17.38
N LEU A 18 -13.60 2.90 18.66
CA LEU A 18 -13.16 2.09 19.80
C LEU A 18 -13.72 0.67 19.74
N ILE A 19 -15.01 0.51 19.43
CA ILE A 19 -15.61 -0.82 19.27
C ILE A 19 -14.95 -1.55 18.11
N LEU A 20 -14.79 -0.89 16.96
CA LEU A 20 -14.19 -1.49 15.78
C LEU A 20 -12.77 -2.02 16.07
N ILE A 21 -11.92 -1.20 16.70
CA ILE A 21 -10.54 -1.59 17.00
C ILE A 21 -10.47 -2.66 18.10
N LEU A 22 -11.37 -2.62 19.10
CA LEU A 22 -11.42 -3.63 20.16
C LEU A 22 -11.86 -4.99 19.60
N VAL A 23 -12.91 -5.00 18.77
CA VAL A 23 -13.37 -6.21 18.08
C VAL A 23 -12.25 -6.75 17.18
N PHE A 24 -11.59 -5.90 16.40
CA PHE A 24 -10.46 -6.31 15.56
C PHE A 24 -9.32 -6.92 16.38
N LEU A 25 -8.94 -6.31 17.50
CA LEU A 25 -7.91 -6.83 18.41
C LEU A 25 -8.31 -8.19 18.99
N VAL A 26 -9.56 -8.35 19.44
CA VAL A 26 -10.08 -9.63 19.95
C VAL A 26 -10.07 -10.70 18.86
N LEU A 27 -10.45 -10.37 17.63
CA LEU A 27 -10.43 -11.31 16.50
C LEU A 27 -9.01 -11.78 16.15
N ILE A 28 -8.01 -10.89 16.24
CA ILE A 28 -6.60 -11.27 16.06
C ILE A 28 -6.11 -12.14 17.24
N LEU A 29 -6.48 -11.81 18.48
CA LEU A 29 -6.08 -12.57 19.67
C LEU A 29 -6.73 -13.95 19.74
N THR A 30 -7.96 -14.10 19.26
CA THR A 30 -8.65 -15.39 19.15
C THR A 30 -8.17 -16.22 17.95
N GLY A 31 -7.42 -15.62 17.02
CA GLY A 31 -6.90 -16.30 15.83
C GLY A 31 -7.95 -16.54 14.75
N SER A 32 -9.11 -15.88 14.86
CA SER A 32 -10.14 -15.92 13.81
C SER A 32 -9.77 -15.05 12.61
N LEU A 33 -9.02 -13.97 12.83
CA LEU A 33 -8.47 -13.10 11.79
C LEU A 33 -6.94 -13.14 11.83
N GLY A 34 -6.32 -13.48 10.70
CA GLY A 34 -4.87 -13.59 10.55
C GLY A 34 -4.34 -15.02 10.68
N PRO A 35 -3.01 -15.20 10.75
CA PRO A 35 -2.40 -16.52 10.92
C PRO A 35 -2.86 -17.17 12.24
N SER A 36 -3.20 -18.46 12.19
CA SER A 36 -3.56 -19.24 13.40
C SER A 36 -2.36 -19.40 14.35
N THR A 37 -1.16 -19.39 13.79
CA THR A 37 0.13 -19.46 14.47
C THR A 37 0.56 -18.10 15.01
N TRP A 38 1.38 -18.14 16.08
CA TRP A 38 2.02 -16.95 16.64
C TRP A 38 3.21 -16.53 15.78
N ASP A 39 2.91 -16.04 14.58
CA ASP A 39 3.90 -15.52 13.65
C ASP A 39 4.16 -14.03 13.83
N TRP A 40 5.27 -13.56 13.25
CA TRP A 40 5.62 -12.14 13.22
C TRP A 40 4.49 -11.26 12.68
N LYS A 41 3.71 -11.75 11.70
CA LYS A 41 2.54 -11.04 11.13
C LYS A 41 1.46 -10.78 12.18
N ARG A 42 1.25 -11.72 13.10
CA ARG A 42 0.26 -11.57 14.18
C ARG A 42 0.73 -10.55 15.21
N ILE A 43 2.02 -10.59 15.55
CA ILE A 43 2.65 -9.64 16.46
C ILE A 43 2.59 -8.22 15.90
N THR A 44 2.87 -8.02 14.60
CA THR A 44 2.77 -6.70 13.96
C THR A 44 1.34 -6.19 13.95
N PHE A 45 0.34 -7.02 13.64
CA PHE A 45 -1.07 -6.60 13.68
C PHE A 45 -1.55 -6.24 15.08
N ILE A 46 -1.13 -6.98 16.12
CA ILE A 46 -1.44 -6.64 17.52
C ILE A 46 -0.79 -5.30 17.89
N SER A 47 0.49 -5.13 17.58
CA SER A 47 1.23 -3.89 17.86
C SER A 47 0.58 -2.65 17.20
N LEU A 48 0.23 -2.77 15.91
CA LEU A 48 -0.48 -1.71 15.19
C LEU A 48 -1.86 -1.41 15.79
N SER A 49 -2.61 -2.46 16.16
CA SER A 49 -3.94 -2.30 16.77
C SER A 49 -3.87 -1.58 18.12
N LEU A 50 -2.88 -1.91 18.95
CA LEU A 50 -2.63 -1.22 20.21
C LEU A 50 -2.23 0.24 19.98
N CYS A 51 -1.38 0.52 18.99
CA CYS A 51 -1.04 1.88 18.59
C CYS A 51 -2.27 2.69 18.17
N THR A 52 -3.14 2.12 17.32
CA THR A 52 -4.41 2.75 16.91
C THR A 52 -5.34 2.99 18.10
N LEU A 53 -5.44 2.04 19.03
CA LEU A 53 -6.24 2.20 20.25
C LEU A 53 -5.71 3.35 21.13
N CYS A 54 -4.39 3.48 21.26
CA CYS A 54 -3.77 4.62 21.92
C CYS A 54 -4.09 5.95 21.21
N ILE A 55 -4.02 5.99 19.88
CA ILE A 55 -4.35 7.20 19.10
C ILE A 55 -5.80 7.61 19.35
N ILE A 56 -6.76 6.68 19.27
CA ILE A 56 -8.19 6.98 19.44
C ILE A 56 -8.50 7.51 20.84
N THR A 57 -7.82 7.01 21.88
CA THR A 57 -8.04 7.42 23.27
C THR A 57 -7.37 8.76 23.62
N VAL A 58 -6.20 9.06 23.04
CA VAL A 58 -5.42 10.27 23.35
C VAL A 58 -5.84 11.47 22.49
N CYS A 59 -6.19 11.26 21.22
CA CYS A 59 -6.51 12.35 20.29
C CYS A 59 -7.84 13.05 20.63
N SER A 60 -8.00 14.30 20.20
CA SER A 60 -9.21 15.10 20.42
C SER A 60 -10.37 14.65 19.53
N GLU A 61 -11.62 14.90 19.97
CA GLU A 61 -12.82 14.53 19.21
C GLU A 61 -12.85 15.14 17.81
N HIS A 62 -12.47 16.42 17.69
CA HIS A 62 -12.38 17.08 16.38
C HIS A 62 -11.44 16.34 15.43
N TYR A 63 -10.31 15.85 15.91
CA TYR A 63 -9.36 15.12 15.06
C TYR A 63 -9.93 13.79 14.55
N LEU A 64 -10.65 13.06 15.41
CA LEU A 64 -11.29 11.80 15.04
C LEU A 64 -12.39 12.03 13.99
N GLU A 65 -13.22 13.06 14.15
CA GLU A 65 -14.32 13.32 13.24
C GLU A 65 -13.86 13.93 11.91
N SER A 66 -13.05 15.01 11.94
CA SER A 66 -12.68 15.73 10.72
C SER A 66 -11.58 15.02 9.92
N HIS A 67 -10.55 14.50 10.60
CA HIS A 67 -9.39 13.91 9.92
C HIS A 67 -9.52 12.40 9.73
N ILE A 68 -9.91 11.64 10.76
CA ILE A 68 -10.02 10.18 10.60
C ILE A 68 -11.30 9.82 9.83
N TRP A 69 -12.46 10.30 10.27
CA TRP A 69 -13.73 9.90 9.68
C TRP A 69 -13.98 10.57 8.32
N ASP A 70 -14.05 11.90 8.27
CA ASP A 70 -14.45 12.62 7.06
C ASP A 70 -13.39 12.62 5.96
N HIS A 71 -12.12 12.56 6.32
CA HIS A 71 -11.03 12.55 5.34
C HIS A 71 -10.53 11.12 5.07
N ILE A 72 -10.03 10.39 6.07
CA ILE A 72 -9.42 9.06 5.83
C ILE A 72 -10.47 8.02 5.44
N ILE A 73 -11.48 7.78 6.28
CA ILE A 73 -12.46 6.71 6.07
C ILE A 73 -13.35 7.00 4.87
N LYS A 74 -13.93 8.21 4.77
CA LYS A 74 -14.86 8.51 3.67
C LYS A 74 -14.17 8.73 2.31
N LYS A 75 -12.95 9.29 2.26
CA LYS A 75 -12.30 9.64 0.97
C LYS A 75 -11.18 8.68 0.60
N HIS A 76 -10.23 8.44 1.50
CA HIS A 76 -9.02 7.68 1.18
C HIS A 76 -9.28 6.17 1.16
N LEU A 77 -9.98 5.63 2.16
CA LEU A 77 -10.21 4.19 2.28
C LEU A 77 -10.90 3.62 1.03
N PHE A 78 -11.95 4.29 0.54
CA PHE A 78 -12.67 3.83 -0.64
C PHE A 78 -11.77 3.85 -1.89
N ARG A 79 -10.99 4.91 -2.10
CA ARG A 79 -10.05 5.01 -3.23
C ARG A 79 -8.98 3.91 -3.19
N VAL A 80 -8.39 3.67 -2.02
CA VAL A 80 -7.37 2.62 -1.81
C VAL A 80 -7.98 1.24 -2.02
N PHE A 81 -9.20 1.02 -1.51
CA PHE A 81 -9.96 -0.22 -1.74
C PHE A 81 -10.18 -0.45 -3.23
N LEU A 82 -10.67 0.54 -3.99
CA LEU A 82 -10.89 0.40 -5.44
C LEU A 82 -9.60 0.07 -6.19
N TRP A 83 -8.49 0.73 -5.86
CA TRP A 83 -7.21 0.43 -6.51
C TRP A 83 -6.69 -0.97 -6.17
N SER A 84 -6.78 -1.38 -4.91
CA SER A 84 -6.34 -2.71 -4.48
C SER A 84 -7.20 -3.81 -5.09
N PHE A 85 -8.53 -3.63 -5.03
CA PHE A 85 -9.49 -4.54 -5.65
C PHE A 85 -9.31 -4.59 -7.16
N GLY A 86 -9.16 -3.43 -7.81
CA GLY A 86 -8.95 -3.34 -9.26
C GLY A 86 -7.65 -3.99 -9.71
N ALA A 87 -6.55 -3.81 -8.98
CA ALA A 87 -5.28 -4.47 -9.28
C ALA A 87 -5.38 -5.99 -9.13
N LEU A 88 -6.01 -6.48 -8.05
CA LEU A 88 -6.25 -7.91 -7.85
C LEU A 88 -7.14 -8.50 -8.94
N LEU A 89 -8.23 -7.80 -9.28
CA LEU A 89 -9.15 -8.21 -10.34
C LEU A 89 -8.45 -8.25 -11.69
N PHE A 90 -7.64 -7.23 -12.01
CA PHE A 90 -6.89 -7.14 -13.26
C PHE A 90 -5.89 -8.30 -13.41
N VAL A 91 -5.09 -8.57 -12.37
CA VAL A 91 -4.13 -9.68 -12.40
C VAL A 91 -4.86 -11.02 -12.54
N HIS A 92 -5.91 -11.23 -11.75
CA HIS A 92 -6.65 -12.49 -11.77
C HIS A 92 -7.38 -12.73 -13.10
N TRP A 93 -8.02 -11.69 -13.66
CA TRP A 93 -8.66 -11.76 -14.96
C TRP A 93 -7.61 -11.97 -16.07
N GLY A 94 -6.50 -11.22 -16.04
CA GLY A 94 -5.41 -11.36 -17.02
C GLY A 94 -4.88 -12.79 -17.09
N LEU A 95 -4.68 -13.43 -15.94
CA LEU A 95 -4.26 -14.83 -15.87
C LEU A 95 -5.33 -15.78 -16.43
N ALA A 96 -6.60 -15.58 -16.09
CA ALA A 96 -7.68 -16.49 -16.46
C ALA A 96 -8.06 -16.43 -17.96
N PHE A 97 -7.95 -15.26 -18.60
CA PHE A 97 -8.48 -15.07 -19.96
C PHE A 97 -7.44 -14.66 -21.00
N TRP A 98 -6.30 -14.06 -20.60
CA TRP A 98 -5.33 -13.48 -21.54
C TRP A 98 -4.05 -14.32 -21.70
N ASN A 99 -3.91 -15.46 -21.00
CA ASN A 99 -2.62 -16.18 -20.88
C ASN A 99 -1.48 -15.23 -20.50
N LEU A 100 -1.70 -14.38 -19.49
CA LEU A 100 -0.68 -13.43 -19.03
C LEU A 100 0.63 -14.12 -18.66
N ASP A 101 0.53 -15.34 -18.14
CA ASP A 101 1.65 -16.21 -17.79
C ASP A 101 2.62 -16.43 -18.96
N THR A 102 2.11 -16.87 -20.12
CA THR A 102 2.95 -17.12 -21.30
C THR A 102 3.56 -15.83 -21.83
N PHE A 103 2.78 -14.73 -21.86
CA PHE A 103 3.29 -13.43 -22.28
C PHE A 103 4.43 -12.93 -21.36
N ILE A 104 4.28 -13.07 -20.04
CA ILE A 104 5.29 -12.65 -19.07
C ILE A 104 6.57 -13.46 -19.24
N HIS A 105 6.45 -14.78 -19.41
CA HIS A 105 7.61 -15.65 -19.61
C HIS A 105 8.33 -15.39 -20.94
N GLU A 106 7.61 -15.15 -22.03
CA GLU A 106 8.20 -14.88 -23.35
C GLU A 106 8.75 -13.44 -23.48
N HIS A 107 8.22 -12.50 -22.72
CA HIS A 107 8.50 -11.07 -22.85
C HIS A 107 8.87 -10.39 -21.53
N MET A 108 9.62 -11.08 -20.67
CA MET A 108 9.99 -10.57 -19.34
C MET A 108 10.74 -9.22 -19.38
N LEU A 109 11.56 -8.98 -20.40
CA LEU A 109 12.23 -7.69 -20.60
C LEU A 109 11.21 -6.56 -20.82
N TRP A 110 10.15 -6.82 -21.60
CA TRP A 110 9.06 -5.86 -21.78
C TRP A 110 8.29 -5.63 -20.48
N VAL A 111 8.07 -6.67 -19.68
CA VAL A 111 7.44 -6.53 -18.36
C VAL A 111 8.26 -5.63 -17.44
N LEU A 112 9.60 -5.76 -17.45
CA LEU A 112 10.50 -4.88 -16.70
C LEU A 112 10.40 -3.43 -17.17
N LEU A 113 10.42 -3.19 -18.48
CA LEU A 113 10.31 -1.84 -19.04
C LEU A 113 8.94 -1.21 -18.76
N ILE A 114 7.85 -1.96 -18.95
CA ILE A 114 6.49 -1.51 -18.62
C ILE A 114 6.41 -1.20 -17.12
N GLY A 115 6.99 -2.05 -16.27
CA GLY A 115 7.04 -1.82 -14.83
C GLY A 115 7.77 -0.53 -14.45
N ALA A 116 8.91 -0.27 -15.08
CA ALA A 116 9.65 0.98 -14.90
C ALA A 116 8.82 2.20 -15.35
N LEU A 117 8.16 2.13 -16.51
CA LEU A 117 7.31 3.20 -17.02
C LEU A 117 6.08 3.43 -16.14
N MET A 118 5.45 2.36 -15.65
CA MET A 118 4.31 2.45 -14.73
C MET A 118 4.72 3.09 -13.40
N GLY A 119 5.94 2.84 -12.92
CA GLY A 119 6.51 3.51 -11.75
C GLY A 119 6.65 5.03 -11.91
N ILE A 120 6.59 5.56 -13.14
CA ILE A 120 6.62 7.01 -13.36
C ILE A 120 5.34 7.67 -12.80
N ILE A 121 4.22 6.95 -12.76
CA ILE A 121 2.97 7.47 -12.23
C ILE A 121 3.14 7.66 -10.70
N PRO A 122 2.95 8.89 -10.17
CA PRO A 122 3.16 9.20 -8.74
C PRO A 122 2.00 8.72 -7.87
N GLU A 123 1.67 7.43 -7.97
CA GLU A 123 0.54 6.76 -7.32
C GLU A 123 0.94 5.34 -6.90
N SER A 124 0.39 4.85 -5.78
CA SER A 124 0.65 3.50 -5.27
C SER A 124 -0.20 2.40 -5.90
N GLY A 125 -1.33 2.77 -6.50
CA GLY A 125 -2.27 1.84 -7.11
C GLY A 125 -1.64 0.95 -8.20
N PRO A 126 -1.06 1.52 -9.26
CA PRO A 126 -0.54 0.71 -10.38
C PRO A 126 0.63 -0.20 -9.99
N HIS A 127 1.41 0.17 -8.99
CA HIS A 127 2.49 -0.67 -8.49
C HIS A 127 2.01 -1.94 -7.79
N LEU A 128 0.83 -1.91 -7.15
CA LEU A 128 0.26 -3.10 -6.52
C LEU A 128 0.10 -4.26 -7.51
N ILE A 129 -0.10 -3.99 -8.80
CA ILE A 129 -0.15 -5.02 -9.84
C ILE A 129 1.15 -5.85 -9.83
N PHE A 130 2.31 -5.21 -9.82
CA PHE A 130 3.61 -5.88 -9.82
C PHE A 130 3.92 -6.58 -8.49
N VAL A 131 3.49 -5.99 -7.36
CA VAL A 131 3.58 -6.65 -6.04
C VAL A 131 2.77 -7.95 -6.04
N MET A 132 1.55 -7.92 -6.56
CA MET A 132 0.69 -9.11 -6.63
C MET A 132 1.23 -10.15 -7.60
N MET A 133 1.74 -9.74 -8.76
CA MET A 133 2.39 -10.65 -9.70
C MET A 133 3.62 -11.32 -9.08
N TYR A 134 4.44 -10.58 -8.31
CA TYR A 134 5.59 -11.14 -7.61
C TYR A 134 5.15 -12.13 -6.53
N ALA A 135 4.14 -11.77 -5.73
CA ALA A 135 3.60 -12.64 -4.68
C ALA A 135 3.02 -13.96 -5.24
N GLN A 136 2.53 -13.93 -6.49
CA GLN A 136 2.05 -15.11 -7.21
C GLN A 136 3.16 -15.88 -7.97
N GLY A 137 4.40 -15.38 -7.95
CA GLY A 137 5.55 -16.01 -8.62
C GLY A 137 5.64 -15.74 -10.13
N LEU A 138 4.86 -14.79 -10.67
CA LEU A 138 4.83 -14.49 -12.11
C LEU A 138 5.99 -13.62 -12.57
N VAL A 139 6.42 -12.68 -11.72
CA VAL A 139 7.55 -11.79 -12.04
C VAL A 139 8.69 -12.00 -11.06
N PRO A 140 9.95 -11.85 -11.51
CA PRO A 140 11.13 -11.98 -10.67
C PRO A 140 11.31 -10.77 -9.74
N PHE A 141 12.25 -10.88 -8.80
CA PHE A 141 12.55 -9.80 -7.86
C PHE A 141 13.11 -8.57 -8.57
N SER A 142 13.85 -8.73 -9.68
CA SER A 142 14.32 -7.61 -10.50
C SER A 142 13.18 -6.67 -10.94
N VAL A 143 12.05 -7.23 -11.43
CA VAL A 143 10.89 -6.44 -11.86
C VAL A 143 10.24 -5.73 -10.68
N LEU A 144 10.07 -6.43 -9.55
CA LEU A 144 9.52 -5.83 -8.34
C LEU A 144 10.41 -4.68 -7.85
N LEU A 145 11.72 -4.88 -7.77
CA LEU A 145 12.67 -3.86 -7.34
C LEU A 145 12.64 -2.65 -8.28
N THR A 146 12.68 -2.89 -9.59
CA THR A 146 12.63 -1.84 -10.61
C THR A 146 11.38 -0.97 -10.40
N THR A 147 10.20 -1.59 -10.34
CA THR A 147 8.94 -0.85 -10.16
C THR A 147 8.88 -0.11 -8.82
N SER A 148 9.37 -0.73 -7.75
CA SER A 148 9.40 -0.14 -6.39
C SER A 148 10.33 1.07 -6.31
N PHE A 149 11.47 1.01 -7.01
CA PHE A 149 12.46 2.08 -6.98
C PHE A 149 12.03 3.29 -7.81
N VAL A 150 11.42 3.06 -8.97
CA VAL A 150 10.98 4.15 -9.86
C VAL A 150 9.74 4.87 -9.29
N GLN A 151 8.98 4.21 -8.43
CA GLN A 151 7.77 4.76 -7.85
C GLN A 151 8.06 5.60 -6.59
N ASP A 152 7.78 6.90 -6.67
CA ASP A 152 7.99 7.87 -5.58
C ASP A 152 6.75 8.06 -4.68
N GLY A 153 5.66 7.34 -4.99
CA GLY A 153 4.37 7.48 -4.33
C GLY A 153 3.81 8.92 -4.39
N HIS A 154 2.91 9.22 -3.44
CA HIS A 154 2.28 10.56 -3.36
C HIS A 154 3.26 11.67 -2.95
N GLY A 155 4.45 11.34 -2.44
CA GLY A 155 5.47 12.33 -2.04
C GLY A 155 5.99 13.17 -3.21
N MET A 156 5.84 12.67 -4.44
CA MET A 156 6.17 13.42 -5.65
C MET A 156 5.15 14.52 -6.00
N LEU A 157 3.89 14.41 -5.55
CA LEU A 157 2.84 15.38 -5.89
C LEU A 157 3.12 16.79 -5.33
N PRO A 158 3.52 16.96 -4.04
CA PRO A 158 3.94 18.27 -3.53
C PRO A 158 5.15 18.84 -4.25
N LEU A 159 6.14 17.99 -4.57
CA LEU A 159 7.34 18.43 -5.28
C LEU A 159 7.00 18.92 -6.69
N LEU A 160 6.10 18.21 -7.38
CA LEU A 160 5.63 18.60 -8.71
C LEU A 160 4.89 19.94 -8.70
N SER A 161 4.18 20.23 -7.61
CA SER A 161 3.56 21.54 -7.39
C SER A 161 4.59 22.64 -7.07
N TYR A 162 5.71 22.31 -6.43
CA TYR A 162 6.73 23.28 -6.05
C TYR A 162 7.72 23.58 -7.19
N SER A 163 8.29 22.54 -7.79
CA SER A 163 9.27 22.63 -8.87
C SER A 163 9.11 21.46 -9.83
N PHE A 164 8.57 21.76 -11.02
CA PHE A 164 8.44 20.78 -12.09
C PHE A 164 9.81 20.25 -12.55
N LYS A 165 10.83 21.12 -12.60
CA LYS A 165 12.19 20.73 -13.03
C LYS A 165 12.80 19.70 -12.08
N ASP A 166 12.73 19.95 -10.78
CA ASP A 166 13.32 19.05 -9.78
C ASP A 166 12.55 17.72 -9.72
N SER A 167 11.23 17.77 -9.87
CA SER A 167 10.40 16.56 -9.94
C SER A 167 10.75 15.68 -11.13
N VAL A 168 10.91 16.26 -12.32
CA VAL A 168 11.34 15.53 -13.51
C VAL A 168 12.76 14.99 -13.33
N LEU A 169 13.67 15.77 -12.75
CA LEU A 169 15.06 15.33 -12.55
C LEU A 169 15.14 14.11 -11.63
N ILE A 170 14.45 14.15 -10.49
CA ILE A 170 14.38 13.00 -9.57
C ILE A 170 13.74 11.80 -10.27
N LYS A 171 12.69 12.03 -11.06
CA LYS A 171 11.99 10.95 -11.76
C LYS A 171 12.85 10.26 -12.79
N VAL A 172 13.59 11.03 -13.58
CA VAL A 172 14.55 10.52 -14.55
C VAL A 172 15.68 9.78 -13.85
N PHE A 173 16.20 10.33 -12.75
CA PHE A 173 17.23 9.66 -11.95
C PHE A 173 16.73 8.30 -11.43
N ASN A 174 15.55 8.26 -10.82
CA ASN A 174 14.97 7.01 -10.28
C ASN A 174 14.68 6.01 -11.39
N LEU A 175 14.16 6.46 -12.54
CA LEU A 175 13.94 5.62 -13.71
C LEU A 175 15.24 4.98 -14.21
N ILE A 176 16.27 5.78 -14.41
CA ILE A 176 17.57 5.30 -14.92
C ILE A 176 18.20 4.35 -13.90
N PHE A 177 18.25 4.73 -12.63
CA PHE A 177 18.83 3.90 -11.58
C PHE A 177 18.07 2.58 -11.43
N GLY A 178 16.74 2.65 -11.37
CA GLY A 178 15.87 1.48 -11.28
C GLY A 178 16.08 0.52 -12.46
N LEU A 179 16.18 1.04 -13.69
CA LEU A 179 16.45 0.23 -14.87
C LEU A 179 17.85 -0.38 -14.89
N ILE A 180 18.87 0.36 -14.44
CA ILE A 180 20.25 -0.14 -14.38
C ILE A 180 20.36 -1.27 -13.36
N VAL A 181 19.91 -1.03 -12.12
CA VAL A 181 20.01 -2.02 -11.04
C VAL A 181 19.06 -3.19 -11.29
N GLY A 182 17.83 -2.90 -11.69
CA GLY A 182 16.83 -3.90 -12.06
C GLY A 182 17.27 -4.75 -13.23
N GLY A 183 17.79 -4.14 -14.30
CA GLY A 183 18.33 -4.85 -15.46
C GLY A 183 19.56 -5.70 -15.12
N ALA A 184 20.45 -5.22 -14.24
CA ALA A 184 21.57 -6.01 -13.75
C ALA A 184 21.11 -7.24 -12.96
N LEU A 185 20.13 -7.10 -12.07
CA LEU A 185 19.55 -8.23 -11.35
C LEU A 185 18.81 -9.19 -12.28
N PHE A 186 18.10 -8.66 -13.27
CA PHE A 186 17.44 -9.46 -14.28
C PHE A 186 18.45 -10.31 -15.07
N ALA A 187 19.60 -9.74 -15.44
CA ALA A 187 20.68 -10.46 -16.11
C ALA A 187 21.32 -11.55 -15.22
N LEU A 188 21.28 -11.40 -13.89
CA LEU A 188 21.69 -12.40 -12.91
C LEU A 188 20.63 -13.48 -12.65
N GLY A 189 19.45 -13.38 -13.28
CA GLY A 189 18.33 -14.31 -13.11
C GLY A 189 17.55 -14.11 -11.81
N LEU A 190 17.65 -12.93 -11.18
CA LEU A 190 16.96 -12.57 -9.93
C LEU A 190 15.69 -11.76 -10.18
#